data_AF-A0A1B6JD91-F1
#
_entry.id   AF-A0A1B6JD91-F1
#
_cell.length_a   1.000
_cell.length_b   1.000
_cell.length_c   1.000
_cell.angle_alpha   90.00
_cell.angle_beta   90.00
_cell.angle_gamma   90.00
#
_symmetry.space_group_name_H-M   'P 1'
#
loop_
_entity.id
_entity.type
_entity.pdbx_description
1 polymer ?
#
loop_
_entity_poly.entity_id
_entity_poly.type
_entity_poly.pdbx_seq_one_letter_code
_entity_poly.pdbx_strand_id
1 'polypeptide(L)'
;KFEDVIERDVLEPRRLVRMCVTGEVEEAKCQDLASAAYSRDIRPGISCVSKLNLAECYAAARDHQVDIVSVDAGLAVTAVSQYQLQPVLMEEYENDHKTHAVAVVKKSSNFQSWADLKGHKACFSHV
;
A
#
# COMPACT_ATOMS: atom_id res chain seq x y z
N LYS A 1 17.88 -22.64 22.54
CA LYS A 1 18.58 -23.35 21.44
C LYS A 1 17.83 -23.39 20.09
N PHE A 2 16.53 -23.04 20.03
CA PHE A 2 15.86 -22.70 18.75
C PHE A 2 15.40 -21.23 18.76
N GLU A 3 14.96 -20.73 19.91
CA GLU A 3 14.65 -19.31 20.16
C GLU A 3 15.83 -18.39 19.81
N ASP A 4 17.06 -18.77 20.15
CA ASP A 4 18.28 -17.99 19.80
C ASP A 4 18.48 -17.83 18.28
N VAL A 5 17.91 -18.72 17.47
CA VAL A 5 17.95 -18.63 15.99
C VAL A 5 16.84 -17.70 15.49
N ILE A 6 15.64 -17.77 16.09
CA ILE A 6 14.52 -16.90 15.77
C ILE A 6 14.79 -15.47 16.19
N GLU A 7 15.50 -15.24 17.30
CA GLU A 7 15.79 -13.91 17.84
C GLU A 7 17.06 -13.27 17.26
N ARG A 8 17.75 -13.98 16.37
CA ARG A 8 18.96 -13.46 15.75
C ARG A 8 18.60 -12.24 14.89
N ASP A 9 19.07 -11.07 15.30
CA ASP A 9 19.09 -9.89 14.45
C ASP A 9 20.43 -9.83 13.72
N VAL A 10 20.37 -9.65 12.40
CA VAL A 10 21.56 -9.66 11.51
C VAL A 10 22.10 -8.24 11.28
N LEU A 11 21.45 -7.23 11.85
CA LEU A 11 21.75 -5.81 11.66
C LEU A 11 21.95 -5.14 13.02
N GLU A 12 23.15 -4.60 13.25
CA GLU A 12 23.49 -3.81 14.43
C GLU A 12 23.74 -2.34 14.04
N PRO A 13 23.06 -1.36 14.67
CA PRO A 13 21.95 -1.54 15.61
C PRO A 13 20.71 -2.12 14.93
N ARG A 14 19.83 -2.78 15.71
CA ARG A 14 18.55 -3.33 15.24
C ARG A 14 17.78 -2.29 14.43
N ARG A 15 17.40 -2.65 13.19
CA ARG A 15 16.59 -1.81 12.30
C ARG A 15 15.22 -2.42 12.11
N LEU A 16 14.22 -1.56 11.98
CA LEU A 16 12.85 -1.94 11.68
C LEU A 16 12.40 -1.17 10.44
N VAL A 17 11.51 -1.78 9.66
CA VAL A 17 10.72 -1.09 8.64
C VAL A 17 9.41 -0.66 9.27
N ARG A 18 9.21 0.65 9.40
CA ARG A 18 7.99 1.25 9.91
C ARG A 18 6.98 1.34 8.77
N MET A 19 6.02 0.43 8.77
CA MET A 19 4.92 0.40 7.82
C MET A 19 3.75 1.24 8.36
N CYS A 20 3.31 2.21 7.58
CA CYS A 20 2.12 2.99 7.88
C CYS A 20 0.87 2.19 7.57
N VAL A 21 -0.12 2.25 8.46
CA VAL A 21 -1.43 1.62 8.32
C VAL A 21 -2.54 2.59 8.73
N THR A 22 -3.74 2.36 8.18
CA THR A 22 -4.93 3.17 8.42
C THR A 22 -6.09 2.30 8.90
N GLY A 23 -6.60 2.59 10.09
CA GLY A 23 -7.71 1.87 10.70
C GLY A 23 -7.33 0.54 11.36
N GLU A 24 -8.23 0.07 12.21
CA GLU A 24 -7.96 -1.05 13.14
C GLU A 24 -7.72 -2.38 12.41
N VAL A 25 -8.42 -2.63 11.30
CA VAL A 25 -8.28 -3.87 10.53
C VAL A 25 -6.91 -3.96 9.86
N GLU A 26 -6.41 -2.85 9.31
CA GLU A 26 -5.10 -2.80 8.68
C GLU A 26 -3.97 -2.91 9.72
N GLU A 27 -4.15 -2.28 10.88
CA GLU A 27 -3.23 -2.38 11.99
C GLU A 27 -3.10 -3.82 12.51
N ALA A 28 -4.22 -4.50 12.75
CA ALA A 28 -4.23 -5.91 13.18
C ALA A 28 -3.52 -6.81 12.15
N LYS A 29 -3.82 -6.64 10.85
CA LYS A 29 -3.16 -7.40 9.78
C LYS A 29 -1.65 -7.13 9.72
N CYS A 30 -1.22 -5.89 9.95
CA CYS A 30 0.20 -5.55 9.99
C CYS A 30 0.91 -6.21 11.18
N GLN A 31 0.27 -6.27 12.36
CA GLN A 31 0.82 -6.94 13.54
C GLN A 31 0.97 -8.45 13.32
N ASP A 32 -0.03 -9.08 12.69
CA ASP A 32 0.04 -10.49 12.30
C ASP A 32 1.19 -10.73 11.29
N LEU A 33 1.32 -9.86 10.29
CA LEU A 33 2.41 -9.92 9.31
C LEU A 33 3.78 -9.77 9.98
N ALA A 34 3.94 -8.80 10.87
CA ALA A 34 5.19 -8.56 11.60
C ALA A 34 5.61 -9.78 12.43
N SER A 35 4.65 -10.37 13.15
CA SER A 35 4.87 -11.58 13.96
C SER A 35 5.24 -12.79 13.09
N ALA A 36 4.50 -13.00 11.98
CA ALA A 36 4.76 -14.08 11.06
C ALA A 36 6.13 -13.94 10.38
N ALA A 37 6.47 -12.74 9.90
CA ALA A 37 7.75 -12.45 9.27
C ALA A 37 8.92 -12.69 10.23
N TYR A 38 8.82 -12.19 11.46
CA TYR A 38 9.86 -12.39 12.47
C TYR A 38 10.09 -13.87 12.78
N SER A 39 9.01 -14.66 12.92
CA SER A 39 9.07 -16.10 13.18
C SER A 39 9.76 -16.92 12.07
N ARG A 40 9.90 -16.32 10.88
CA ARG A 40 10.50 -16.92 9.68
C ARG A 40 11.86 -16.33 9.33
N ASP A 41 12.54 -15.69 10.28
CA ASP A 41 13.85 -15.06 10.11
C ASP A 41 13.87 -13.96 9.01
N ILE A 42 12.72 -13.37 8.69
CA ILE A 42 12.66 -12.21 7.80
C ILE A 42 13.13 -10.98 8.58
N ARG A 43 14.13 -10.28 8.02
CA ARG A 43 14.78 -9.11 8.60
C ARG A 43 15.05 -8.03 7.55
N PRO A 44 15.08 -6.73 7.91
CA PRO A 44 14.73 -6.15 9.22
C PRO A 44 13.28 -6.41 9.61
N GLY A 45 12.98 -6.38 10.92
CA GLY A 45 11.62 -6.61 11.42
C GLY A 45 10.65 -5.50 10.98
N ILE A 46 9.35 -5.78 11.02
CA ILE A 46 8.30 -4.83 10.65
C ILE A 46 7.73 -4.18 11.93
N SER A 47 7.49 -2.88 11.89
CA SER A 47 6.77 -2.12 12.91
C SER A 47 5.57 -1.44 12.27
N CYS A 48 4.42 -1.44 12.94
CA CYS A 48 3.17 -0.88 12.43
C CYS A 48 2.92 0.49 13.07
N VAL A 49 2.74 1.52 12.25
CA VAL A 49 2.47 2.89 12.70
C VAL A 49 1.12 3.34 12.17
N SER A 50 0.16 3.51 13.08
CA SER A 50 -1.21 3.91 12.75
C SER A 50 -1.31 5.41 12.51
N LYS A 51 -2.01 5.81 11.44
CA LYS A 51 -2.38 7.20 11.13
C LYS A 51 -3.87 7.29 10.81
N LEU A 52 -4.45 8.49 10.90
CA LEU A 52 -5.90 8.65 10.74
C LEU A 52 -6.37 8.40 9.30
N ASN A 53 -5.52 8.70 8.32
CA ASN A 53 -5.83 8.58 6.90
C ASN A 53 -4.54 8.50 6.07
N LEU A 54 -4.73 8.24 4.78
CA LEU A 54 -3.64 8.03 3.84
C LEU A 54 -2.77 9.29 3.61
N ALA A 55 -3.37 10.49 3.67
CA ALA A 55 -2.61 11.74 3.53
C ALA A 55 -1.64 11.94 4.71
N GLU A 56 -2.05 11.57 5.93
CA GLU A 56 -1.15 11.55 7.08
C GLU A 56 -0.05 10.50 6.96
N CYS A 57 -0.32 9.33 6.37
CA CYS A 57 0.73 8.37 6.05
C CYS A 57 1.73 8.95 5.04
N TYR A 58 1.28 9.65 4.00
CA TYR A 58 2.18 10.29 3.05
C TYR A 58 3.06 11.36 3.70
N ALA A 59 2.46 12.23 4.52
CA ALA A 59 3.19 13.24 5.27
C ALA A 59 4.22 12.60 6.21
N ALA A 60 3.81 11.55 6.94
CA ALA A 60 4.70 10.82 7.83
C ALA A 60 5.86 10.15 7.09
N ALA A 61 5.64 9.62 5.89
CA ALA A 61 6.70 9.01 5.08
C ALA A 61 7.70 10.06 4.58
N ARG A 62 7.19 11.19 4.07
CA ARG A 62 8.00 12.34 3.66
C ARG A 62 8.85 12.88 4.83
N ASP A 63 8.26 12.95 6.01
CA ASP A 63 8.91 13.46 7.22
C ASP A 63 9.74 12.37 7.95
N HIS A 64 9.96 11.21 7.31
CA HIS A 64 10.75 10.09 7.82
C HIS A 64 10.26 9.51 9.16
N GLN A 65 8.99 9.67 9.49
CA GLN A 65 8.34 9.07 10.65
C GLN A 65 7.92 7.61 10.41
N VAL A 66 7.67 7.26 9.14
CA VAL A 66 7.45 5.90 8.66
C VAL A 66 8.34 5.66 7.43
N ASP A 67 8.58 4.41 7.09
CA ASP A 67 9.46 4.01 5.98
C ASP A 67 8.68 3.63 4.73
N ILE A 68 7.53 2.97 4.88
CA ILE A 68 6.69 2.52 3.75
C ILE A 68 5.21 2.70 4.04
N VAL A 69 4.42 2.83 2.97
CA VAL A 69 2.96 2.80 2.97
C VAL A 69 2.50 2.07 1.70
N SER A 70 1.51 1.18 1.82
CA SER A 70 0.88 0.57 0.63
C SER A 70 -0.19 1.51 0.09
N VAL A 71 -0.24 1.67 -1.22
CA VAL A 71 -1.07 2.68 -1.88
C VAL A 71 -1.63 2.13 -3.17
N ASP A 72 -2.94 2.30 -3.39
CA ASP A 72 -3.55 2.05 -4.69
C ASP A 72 -2.88 2.87 -5.79
N ALA A 73 -2.64 2.27 -6.96
CA ALA A 73 -1.91 2.91 -8.06
C ALA A 73 -2.53 4.25 -8.50
N GLY A 74 -3.86 4.39 -8.42
CA GLY A 74 -4.55 5.66 -8.72
C GLY A 74 -4.25 6.79 -7.74
N LEU A 75 -3.95 6.47 -6.48
CA LEU A 75 -3.62 7.43 -5.43
C LEU A 75 -2.11 7.66 -5.31
N ALA A 76 -1.29 6.73 -5.82
CA ALA A 76 0.16 6.84 -5.84
C ALA A 76 0.66 8.10 -6.58
N VAL A 77 -0.09 8.60 -7.56
CA VAL A 77 0.25 9.85 -8.25
C VAL A 77 0.32 11.04 -7.28
N THR A 78 -0.55 11.09 -6.28
CA THR A 78 -0.56 12.12 -5.24
C THR A 78 0.65 11.98 -4.32
N ALA A 79 0.96 10.75 -3.91
CA ALA A 79 2.14 10.44 -3.09
C ALA A 79 3.44 10.92 -3.76
N VAL A 80 3.60 10.67 -5.06
CA VAL A 80 4.79 11.10 -5.82
C VAL A 80 4.79 12.61 -6.03
N SER A 81 3.69 13.17 -6.55
CA SER A 81 3.66 14.58 -6.99
C SER A 81 3.62 15.59 -5.85
N GLN A 82 2.95 15.28 -4.73
CA GLN A 82 2.76 16.22 -3.62
C GLN A 82 3.66 15.93 -2.42
N TYR A 83 4.02 14.67 -2.20
CA TYR A 83 4.80 14.25 -1.03
C TYR A 83 6.21 13.78 -1.38
N GLN A 84 6.60 13.79 -2.66
CA GLN A 84 7.93 13.40 -3.14
C GLN A 84 8.31 11.96 -2.76
N LEU A 85 7.31 11.09 -2.61
CA LEU A 85 7.53 9.67 -2.36
C LEU A 85 7.90 8.95 -3.66
N GLN A 86 8.55 7.80 -3.53
CA GLN A 86 8.94 6.97 -4.67
C GLN A 86 8.35 5.57 -4.53
N PRO A 87 7.82 4.97 -5.61
CA PRO A 87 7.38 3.59 -5.58
C PRO A 87 8.61 2.67 -5.44
N VAL A 88 8.55 1.76 -4.48
CA VAL A 88 9.62 0.76 -4.23
C VAL A 88 9.19 -0.62 -4.69
N LEU A 89 7.93 -0.96 -4.46
CA LEU A 89 7.30 -2.23 -4.84
C LEU A 89 5.93 -1.93 -5.45
N MET A 90 5.48 -2.82 -6.35
CA MET A 90 4.14 -2.78 -6.91
C MET A 90 3.52 -4.16 -6.78
N GLU A 91 2.23 -4.20 -6.45
CA GLU A 91 1.47 -5.44 -6.43
C GLU A 91 1.28 -5.94 -7.87
N GLU A 92 1.54 -7.22 -8.09
CA GLU A 92 1.34 -7.88 -9.36
C GLU A 92 0.15 -8.85 -9.23
N TYR A 93 -0.76 -8.75 -10.20
CA TYR A 93 -2.00 -9.52 -10.22
C TYR A 93 -2.01 -10.38 -11.49
N GLU A 94 -2.10 -11.70 -11.30
CA GLU A 94 -1.87 -12.71 -12.37
C GLU A 94 -0.43 -12.67 -12.91
N ASN A 95 -0.04 -13.64 -13.73
CA ASN A 95 1.31 -13.63 -14.37
C ASN A 95 1.40 -12.58 -15.51
N ASP A 96 0.64 -11.48 -15.40
CA ASP A 96 0.65 -10.37 -16.34
C ASP A 96 1.05 -9.10 -15.59
N HIS A 97 2.14 -8.49 -16.06
CA HIS A 97 2.68 -7.25 -15.52
C HIS A 97 1.82 -6.01 -15.88
N LYS A 98 0.57 -6.20 -16.35
CA LYS A 98 -0.28 -5.13 -16.90
C LYS A 98 -1.64 -5.09 -16.23
N THR A 99 -1.88 -4.02 -15.48
CA THR A 99 -3.22 -3.66 -15.02
C THR A 99 -3.90 -2.76 -16.04
N HIS A 100 -5.09 -3.15 -16.51
CA HIS A 100 -5.88 -2.36 -17.45
C HIS A 100 -6.91 -1.49 -16.73
N ALA A 101 -6.91 -0.18 -17.03
CA ALA A 101 -8.01 0.70 -16.67
C ALA A 101 -9.21 0.40 -17.58
N VAL A 102 -10.36 0.08 -16.99
CA VAL A 102 -11.57 -0.30 -17.73
C VAL A 102 -12.75 0.61 -17.37
N ALA A 103 -13.61 0.86 -18.35
CA ALA A 103 -14.90 1.52 -18.13
C ALA A 103 -16.01 0.48 -18.25
N VAL A 104 -16.67 0.18 -17.13
CA VAL A 104 -17.76 -0.81 -17.10
C VAL A 104 -19.09 -0.10 -17.31
N VAL A 105 -19.86 -0.55 -18.30
CA VAL A 105 -21.20 -0.02 -18.61
C VAL A 105 -22.25 -1.12 -18.56
N LYS A 106 -23.51 -0.75 -18.32
CA LYS A 106 -24.62 -1.71 -18.36
C LYS A 106 -24.82 -2.19 -19.80
N LYS A 107 -25.11 -3.48 -19.98
CA LYS A 107 -25.42 -4.07 -21.29
C LYS A 107 -26.60 -3.39 -22.00
N SER A 108 -27.56 -2.85 -21.24
CA SER A 108 -28.73 -2.14 -21.76
C SER A 108 -28.47 -0.67 -22.11
N SER A 109 -27.24 -0.16 -21.90
CA SER A 109 -26.88 1.21 -22.27
C SER A 109 -26.49 1.31 -23.74
N ASN A 110 -26.62 2.51 -24.32
CA ASN A 110 -26.28 2.78 -25.72
C ASN A 110 -24.87 3.40 -25.87
N PHE A 111 -24.00 3.27 -24.86
CA PHE A 111 -22.64 3.79 -24.92
C PHE A 111 -21.77 2.89 -25.80
N GLN A 112 -21.29 3.42 -26.92
CA GLN A 112 -20.41 2.70 -27.86
C GLN A 112 -19.01 3.36 -27.94
N SER A 113 -18.91 4.61 -27.49
CA SER A 113 -17.69 5.41 -27.53
C SER A 113 -17.56 6.30 -26.30
N TRP A 114 -16.36 6.83 -26.07
CA TRP A 114 -16.09 7.82 -25.02
C TRP A 114 -16.92 9.09 -25.17
N ALA A 115 -17.29 9.46 -26.39
CA ALA A 115 -18.12 10.65 -26.65
C ALA A 115 -19.53 10.51 -26.07
N ASP A 116 -20.07 9.29 -26.05
CA ASP A 116 -21.43 9.02 -25.56
C ASP A 116 -21.55 9.21 -24.04
N LEU A 117 -20.43 9.12 -23.32
CA LEU A 117 -20.38 9.34 -21.86
C LEU A 117 -20.55 10.80 -21.47
N LYS A 118 -20.42 11.74 -22.42
CA LYS A 118 -20.52 13.18 -22.13
C LYS A 118 -21.90 13.50 -21.56
N GLY A 119 -21.92 14.23 -20.45
CA GLY A 119 -23.15 14.64 -19.76
C GLY A 119 -23.78 13.56 -18.87
N HIS A 120 -23.18 12.39 -18.77
CA HIS A 120 -23.65 11.31 -17.89
C HIS A 120 -22.85 11.26 -16.57
N LYS A 121 -23.42 10.57 -15.58
CA LYS A 121 -22.76 10.35 -14.28
C LYS A 121 -21.79 9.17 -14.38
N ALA A 122 -20.63 9.32 -13.76
CA ALA A 122 -19.61 8.27 -13.65
C ALA A 122 -19.33 7.95 -12.17
N CYS A 123 -18.94 6.71 -11.91
CA CYS A 123 -18.46 6.26 -10.60
C CYS A 123 -16.98 5.90 -10.74
N PHE A 124 -16.13 6.40 -9.85
CA PHE A 124 -14.72 6.05 -9.79
C PHE A 124 -14.45 5.30 -8.49
N SER A 125 -13.46 4.40 -8.50
CA SER A 125 -13.07 3.63 -7.30
C SER A 125 -12.54 4.53 -6.18
N HIS A 126 -11.96 5.67 -6.56
CA HIS A 126 -11.48 6.71 -5.65
C HIS A 126 -11.92 8.08 -6.22
N VAL A 127 -12.60 8.88 -5.39
CA VAL A 127 -12.99 10.27 -5.68
C VAL A 127 -12.53 11.12 -4.51
#